data_AF-A0A432R2X5-F1
#
_entry.id   AF-A0A432R2X5-F1
#
_cell.length_a   1.000
_cell.length_b   1.000
_cell.length_c   1.000
_cell.angle_alpha   90.00
_cell.angle_beta   90.00
_cell.angle_gamma   90.00
#
_symmetry.space_group_name_H-M   'P 1'
#
loop_
_entity.id
_entity.type
_entity.pdbx_description
1 polymer ?
#
loop_
_entity_poly.entity_id
_entity_poly.type
_entity_poly.pdbx_seq_one_letter_code
_entity_poly.pdbx_strand_id
1 'polypeptide(L)'
;MSGLIFTFNDEDFEIDEFYKSLMFQEIMDGGFSRNERDVMLVIFRKTVHFNKWSDRIGNHWLCKAVGIGENTLRATLRQLEAKGLIDIKRSSGGRSISPKRFSLFSLSDEFATMVFNRWLKAKEENGFFV
;
A
#
# COMPACT_ATOMS: atom_id res chain seq x y z
N MET A 1 19.87 -5.76 -4.37
CA MET A 1 18.67 -4.98 -3.99
C MET A 1 18.49 -5.18 -2.51
N SER A 2 18.53 -4.13 -1.70
CA SER A 2 18.19 -4.23 -0.28
C SER A 2 16.71 -4.58 -0.13
N GLY A 3 16.35 -5.45 0.81
CA GLY A 3 14.96 -5.72 1.15
C GLY A 3 14.25 -4.50 1.72
N LEU A 4 12.93 -4.61 1.83
CA LEU A 4 12.10 -3.59 2.45
C LEU A 4 12.13 -3.81 3.97
N ILE A 5 12.40 -2.76 4.73
CA ILE A 5 12.54 -2.83 6.20
C ILE A 5 11.28 -2.26 6.85
N PHE A 6 10.70 -3.00 7.80
CA PHE A 6 9.62 -2.57 8.66
C PHE A 6 10.15 -2.37 10.08
N THR A 7 10.01 -1.16 10.63
CA THR A 7 10.45 -0.86 12.00
C THR A 7 9.27 -1.06 12.95
N PHE A 8 9.44 -1.90 13.97
CA PHE A 8 8.42 -2.22 14.97
C PHE A 8 9.07 -2.32 16.35
N ASN A 9 8.57 -1.57 17.34
CA ASN A 9 9.15 -1.49 18.69
C ASN A 9 10.68 -1.24 18.71
N ASP A 10 11.13 -0.27 17.90
CA ASP A 10 12.55 0.09 17.74
C ASP A 10 13.46 -1.03 17.17
N GLU A 11 12.86 -2.10 16.63
CA GLU A 11 13.56 -3.19 15.94
C GLU A 11 13.23 -3.16 14.43
N ASP A 12 14.24 -3.41 13.61
CA ASP A 12 14.13 -3.43 12.15
C ASP A 12 13.99 -4.85 11.61
N PHE A 13 12.89 -5.11 10.91
CA PHE A 13 12.59 -6.40 10.30
C PHE A 13 12.65 -6.30 8.77
N GLU A 14 13.46 -7.13 8.13
CA GLU A 14 13.42 -7.28 6.68
C GLU A 14 12.18 -8.10 6.29
N ILE A 15 11.22 -7.47 5.59
CA ILE A 15 10.00 -8.15 5.17
C ILE A 15 10.23 -8.99 3.91
N ASP A 16 9.71 -10.20 3.93
CA ASP A 16 9.92 -11.22 2.90
C ASP A 16 8.71 -11.36 1.95
N GLU A 17 8.79 -12.31 1.01
CA GLU A 17 7.69 -12.62 0.10
C GLU A 17 6.46 -13.17 0.82
N PHE A 18 6.60 -13.74 2.01
CA PHE A 18 5.47 -14.19 2.81
C PHE A 18 4.66 -13.01 3.33
N TYR A 19 5.31 -11.96 3.85
CA TYR A 19 4.63 -10.71 4.22
C TYR A 19 3.86 -10.12 3.04
N LYS A 20 4.50 -10.03 1.86
CA LYS A 20 3.85 -9.52 0.64
C LYS A 20 2.64 -10.36 0.23
N SER A 21 2.74 -11.67 0.38
CA SER A 21 1.64 -12.60 0.08
C SER A 21 0.47 -12.43 1.06
N LEU A 22 0.76 -12.28 2.36
CA LEU A 22 -0.26 -11.97 3.36
C LEU A 22 -0.95 -10.65 3.06
N MET A 23 -0.18 -9.60 2.74
CA MET A 23 -0.75 -8.30 2.39
C MET A 23 -1.66 -8.37 1.16
N PHE A 24 -1.25 -9.10 0.12
CA PHE A 24 -2.09 -9.36 -1.03
C PHE A 24 -3.38 -10.09 -0.64
N GLN A 25 -3.28 -11.11 0.21
CA GLN A 25 -4.43 -11.86 0.69
C GLN A 25 -5.40 -10.97 1.50
N GLU A 26 -4.91 -10.14 2.42
CA GLU A 26 -5.76 -9.19 3.16
C GLU A 26 -6.51 -8.23 2.24
N ILE A 27 -5.90 -7.83 1.11
CA ILE A 27 -6.57 -7.00 0.11
C ILE A 27 -7.65 -7.79 -0.64
N MET A 28 -7.39 -9.05 -0.97
CA MET A 28 -8.32 -9.88 -1.73
C MET A 28 -9.52 -10.36 -0.92
N ASP A 29 -9.26 -10.78 0.31
CA ASP A 29 -10.24 -11.34 1.25
C ASP A 29 -10.97 -10.23 2.04
N GLY A 30 -10.41 -9.02 2.04
CA GLY A 30 -11.04 -7.85 2.62
C GLY A 30 -12.41 -7.58 1.98
N GLY A 31 -13.39 -7.22 2.81
CA GLY A 31 -14.75 -6.86 2.42
C GLY A 31 -14.88 -5.55 1.61
N PHE A 32 -13.91 -5.28 0.74
CA PHE A 32 -13.83 -4.12 -0.13
C PHE A 32 -14.73 -4.28 -1.34
N SER A 33 -15.27 -3.16 -1.82
CA SER A 33 -15.87 -3.12 -3.15
C SER A 33 -14.81 -3.41 -4.22
N ARG A 34 -15.25 -3.80 -5.42
CA ARG A 34 -14.35 -4.07 -6.55
C ARG A 34 -13.37 -2.91 -6.80
N ASN A 35 -13.87 -1.67 -6.85
CA ASN A 35 -13.03 -0.50 -7.13
C ASN A 35 -12.02 -0.25 -6.00
N GLU A 36 -12.43 -0.38 -4.74
CA GLU A 36 -11.52 -0.23 -3.59
C GLU A 36 -10.41 -1.27 -3.64
N ARG A 37 -10.76 -2.53 -3.88
CA ARG A 37 -9.81 -3.63 -4.03
C ARG A 37 -8.82 -3.38 -5.16
N ASP A 38 -9.31 -3.02 -6.35
CA ASP A 38 -8.46 -2.79 -7.51
C ASP A 38 -7.51 -1.60 -7.29
N VAL A 39 -7.98 -0.52 -6.65
CA VAL A 39 -7.13 0.62 -6.25
C VAL A 39 -6.06 0.18 -5.24
N MET A 40 -6.44 -0.55 -4.19
CA MET A 40 -5.51 -1.06 -3.19
C MET A 40 -4.45 -1.99 -3.80
N LEU A 41 -4.85 -2.90 -4.70
CA LEU A 41 -3.93 -3.79 -5.40
C LEU A 41 -2.92 -3.02 -6.25
N VAL A 42 -3.36 -1.96 -6.94
CA VAL A 42 -2.45 -1.13 -7.73
C VAL A 42 -1.48 -0.37 -6.83
N ILE A 43 -1.94 0.18 -5.70
CA ILE A 43 -1.08 0.86 -4.72
C ILE A 43 -0.07 -0.13 -4.14
N PHE A 44 -0.53 -1.26 -3.59
CA PHE A 44 0.32 -2.35 -3.08
C PHE A 44 1.37 -2.79 -4.10
N ARG A 45 0.95 -3.04 -5.35
CA ARG A 45 1.84 -3.44 -6.42
C ARG A 45 2.92 -2.38 -6.64
N LYS A 46 2.54 -1.10 -6.65
CA LYS A 46 3.45 0.02 -6.87
C LYS A 46 4.32 0.35 -5.66
N THR A 47 3.98 -0.10 -4.47
CA THR A 47 4.71 0.16 -3.23
C THR A 47 5.40 -1.11 -2.73
N VAL A 48 4.80 -1.79 -1.75
CA VAL A 48 5.39 -2.87 -0.96
C VAL A 48 5.89 -4.00 -1.85
N HIS A 49 5.12 -4.36 -2.88
CA HIS A 49 5.52 -5.41 -3.82
C HIS A 49 6.80 -5.07 -4.61
N PHE A 50 7.03 -3.78 -4.90
CA PHE A 50 8.26 -3.25 -5.53
C PHE A 50 9.32 -2.81 -4.50
N ASN A 51 9.27 -3.31 -3.27
CA ASN A 51 10.23 -3.03 -2.20
C ASN A 51 10.34 -1.53 -1.84
N LYS A 52 9.22 -0.82 -1.74
CA LYS A 52 9.18 0.56 -1.22
C LYS A 52 7.88 0.86 -0.47
N TRP A 53 7.93 1.66 0.59
CA TRP A 53 6.73 1.99 1.38
C TRP A 53 5.76 2.95 0.69
N SER A 54 6.26 3.79 -0.21
CA SER A 54 5.44 4.76 -0.93
C SER A 54 5.88 4.96 -2.38
N ASP A 55 4.96 5.41 -3.23
CA ASP A 55 5.26 5.77 -4.62
C ASP A 55 4.47 6.98 -5.10
N ARG A 56 5.03 7.72 -6.05
CA ARG A 56 4.32 8.83 -6.70
C ARG A 56 3.56 8.31 -7.91
N ILE A 57 2.24 8.45 -7.87
CA ILE A 57 1.36 7.91 -8.90
C ILE A 57 0.51 9.05 -9.49
N GLY A 58 0.50 9.17 -10.81
CA GLY A 58 -0.37 10.12 -11.50
C GLY A 58 -1.81 9.59 -11.57
N ASN A 59 -2.80 10.40 -11.21
CA ASN A 59 -4.21 9.99 -11.21
C ASN A 59 -4.67 9.45 -12.57
N HIS A 60 -4.25 10.06 -13.68
CA HIS A 60 -4.57 9.56 -15.02
C HIS A 60 -4.05 8.12 -15.25
N TRP A 61 -2.83 7.83 -14.79
CA TRP A 61 -2.28 6.48 -14.88
C TRP A 61 -3.02 5.51 -13.96
N LEU A 62 -3.37 5.96 -12.74
CA LEU A 62 -4.13 5.15 -11.77
C LEU A 62 -5.53 4.81 -12.30
N CYS A 63 -6.24 5.77 -12.89
CA CYS A 63 -7.52 5.54 -13.57
C CYS A 63 -7.39 4.45 -14.63
N LYS A 64 -6.35 4.53 -15.48
CA LYS A 64 -6.11 3.55 -16.55
C LYS A 64 -5.74 2.17 -15.98
N ALA A 65 -4.92 2.12 -14.93
CA ALA A 65 -4.49 0.88 -14.31
C ALA A 65 -5.65 0.14 -13.63
N VAL A 66 -6.57 0.88 -13.02
CA VAL A 66 -7.75 0.33 -12.33
C VAL A 66 -8.93 0.12 -13.29
N GLY A 67 -9.00 0.88 -14.38
CA GLY A 67 -10.10 0.83 -15.34
C GLY A 67 -11.35 1.61 -14.91
N ILE A 68 -11.18 2.69 -14.14
CA ILE A 68 -12.29 3.53 -13.64
C ILE A 68 -12.12 5.00 -14.03
N GLY A 69 -13.25 5.72 -14.10
CA GLY A 69 -13.27 7.17 -14.37
C GLY A 69 -12.71 8.00 -13.20
N GLU A 70 -12.27 9.21 -13.49
CA GLU A 70 -11.60 10.07 -12.49
C GLU A 70 -12.48 10.43 -11.29
N ASN A 71 -13.77 10.68 -11.52
CA ASN A 71 -14.72 10.96 -10.43
C ASN A 71 -14.86 9.77 -9.49
N THR A 72 -14.99 8.56 -10.05
CA THR A 72 -15.06 7.31 -9.29
C THR A 72 -13.75 7.09 -8.53
N LEU A 73 -12.59 7.26 -9.18
CA LEU A 73 -11.30 7.13 -8.52
C LEU A 73 -11.18 8.09 -7.33
N ARG A 74 -11.55 9.37 -7.50
CA ARG A 74 -11.49 10.36 -6.41
C ARG A 74 -12.39 9.98 -5.24
N ALA A 75 -13.60 9.48 -5.51
CA ALA A 75 -14.51 9.00 -4.47
C ALA A 75 -13.94 7.78 -3.74
N THR A 76 -13.45 6.78 -4.49
CA THR A 76 -12.83 5.57 -3.95
C THR A 76 -11.60 5.89 -3.10
N LEU A 77 -10.72 6.78 -3.56
CA LEU A 77 -9.54 7.21 -2.80
C LEU A 77 -9.91 7.89 -1.49
N ARG A 78 -10.94 8.75 -1.48
CA ARG A 78 -11.44 9.38 -0.25
C ARG A 78 -12.00 8.35 0.73
N GLN A 79 -12.72 7.35 0.22
CA GLN A 79 -13.27 6.27 1.05
C GLN A 79 -12.16 5.41 1.66
N LEU A 80 -11.16 5.02 0.87
CA LEU A 80 -10.01 4.23 1.36
C LEU A 80 -9.18 5.00 2.40
N GLU A 81 -8.93 6.29 2.16
CA GLU A 81 -8.22 7.16 3.10
C GLU A 81 -9.02 7.35 4.39
N ALA A 82 -10.34 7.57 4.30
CA ALA A 82 -11.21 7.70 5.47
C ALA A 82 -11.33 6.40 6.29
N LYS A 83 -11.15 5.24 5.65
CA LYS A 83 -11.08 3.93 6.31
C LYS A 83 -9.71 3.65 6.92
N GLY A 84 -8.73 4.54 6.76
CA GLY A 84 -7.36 4.34 7.24
C GLY A 84 -6.67 3.17 6.56
N LEU A 85 -6.94 2.93 5.27
CA LEU A 85 -6.32 1.84 4.49
C LEU A 85 -5.14 2.31 3.63
N ILE A 86 -5.14 3.59 3.25
CA ILE A 86 -4.10 4.22 2.44
C ILE A 86 -3.83 5.62 2.95
N ASP A 87 -2.61 6.10 2.77
CA ASP A 87 -2.27 7.51 2.95
C ASP A 87 -1.99 8.18 1.62
N ILE A 88 -2.44 9.44 1.49
CA ILE A 88 -2.25 10.20 0.27
C ILE A 88 -1.69 11.60 0.56
N LYS A 89 -0.39 11.78 0.33
CA LYS A 89 0.20 13.11 0.31
C LYS A 89 -0.01 13.74 -1.06
N ARG A 90 -0.97 14.68 -1.12
CA ARG A 90 -1.38 15.37 -2.36
C ARG A 90 -0.20 16.06 -3.05
N SER A 91 -0.27 16.16 -4.39
CA SER A 91 0.76 16.80 -5.21
C SER A 91 1.00 18.25 -4.82
N SER A 92 2.26 18.67 -4.70
CA SER A 92 2.65 20.07 -4.49
C SER A 92 3.30 20.73 -5.70
N GLY A 93 3.59 19.96 -6.76
CA GLY A 93 4.35 20.43 -7.92
C GLY A 93 3.55 21.07 -9.06
N GLY A 94 2.22 21.09 -9.01
CA GLY A 94 1.38 21.66 -10.06
C GLY A 94 1.72 21.15 -11.47
N ARG A 95 1.91 22.09 -12.43
CA ARG A 95 2.27 21.79 -13.83
C ARG A 95 3.78 21.58 -14.06
N SER A 96 4.59 21.46 -13.01
CA SER A 96 6.05 21.28 -13.17
C SER A 96 6.43 19.91 -13.75
N ILE A 97 7.68 19.80 -14.22
CA ILE A 97 8.29 18.54 -14.67
C ILE A 97 8.71 17.66 -13.46
N SER A 98 8.74 18.25 -12.25
CA SER A 98 9.13 17.55 -11.03
C SER A 98 8.22 16.34 -10.74
N PRO A 99 8.76 15.24 -10.19
CA PRO A 99 7.94 14.14 -9.67
C PRO A 99 6.90 14.60 -8.64
N LYS A 100 7.13 15.71 -7.93
CA LYS A 100 6.19 16.32 -6.97
C LYS A 100 4.85 16.76 -7.60
N ARG A 101 4.74 16.76 -8.94
CA ARG A 101 3.48 16.96 -9.67
C ARG A 101 2.45 15.84 -9.42
N PHE A 102 2.90 14.67 -8.97
CA PHE A 102 2.04 13.54 -8.65
C PHE A 102 1.85 13.38 -7.14
N SER A 103 0.71 12.81 -6.74
CA SER A 103 0.45 12.49 -5.34
C SER A 103 1.30 11.29 -4.92
N LEU A 104 1.75 11.30 -3.68
CA LEU A 104 2.45 10.17 -3.06
C LEU A 104 1.42 9.28 -2.36
N PHE A 105 1.44 7.99 -2.66
CA PHE A 105 0.55 6.99 -2.10
C PHE A 105 1.36 5.96 -1.31
N SER A 106 0.81 5.52 -0.19
CA SER A 106 1.24 4.35 0.59
C SER A 106 0.02 3.58 1.07
N LEU A 107 0.22 2.33 1.46
CA LEU A 107 -0.71 1.69 2.39
C LEU A 107 -0.53 2.36 3.75
N SER A 108 -1.60 2.46 4.53
CA SER A 108 -1.51 3.09 5.85
C SER A 108 -0.62 2.29 6.79
N ASP A 109 -0.02 3.00 7.75
CA ASP A 109 0.80 2.38 8.79
C ASP A 109 -0.04 1.41 9.64
N GLU A 110 -1.31 1.74 9.92
CA GLU A 110 -2.22 0.85 10.65
C GLU A 110 -2.48 -0.46 9.88
N PHE A 111 -2.76 -0.37 8.58
CA PHE A 111 -2.99 -1.55 7.75
C PHE A 111 -1.72 -2.39 7.63
N ALA A 112 -0.57 -1.76 7.38
CA ALA A 112 0.71 -2.44 7.28
C ALA A 112 1.12 -3.13 8.60
N THR A 113 0.88 -2.48 9.75
CA THR A 113 1.14 -3.02 11.09
C THR A 113 0.21 -4.18 11.41
N MET A 114 -1.07 -4.11 11.04
CA MET A 114 -2.00 -5.23 11.21
C MET A 114 -1.50 -6.48 10.47
N VAL A 115 -1.07 -6.33 9.20
CA VAL A 115 -0.49 -7.46 8.43
C VAL A 115 0.81 -7.93 9.06
N PHE A 116 1.65 -7.00 9.53
CA PHE A 116 2.92 -7.32 10.18
C PHE A 116 2.73 -8.17 11.43
N ASN A 117 1.78 -7.82 12.31
CA ASN A 117 1.48 -8.63 13.49
C ASN A 117 1.04 -10.06 13.14
N ARG A 118 0.27 -10.24 12.05
CA ARG A 118 -0.11 -11.58 11.57
C ARG A 118 1.10 -12.35 11.04
N TRP A 119 1.96 -11.69 10.28
CA TRP A 119 3.19 -12.26 9.77
C TRP A 119 4.14 -12.66 10.90
N LEU A 120 4.36 -11.78 11.88
CA LEU A 120 5.22 -12.00 13.03
C LEU A 120 4.73 -13.20 13.84
N LYS A 121 3.44 -13.22 14.18
CA LYS A 121 2.82 -14.35 14.88
C LYS A 121 2.99 -15.67 14.12
N ALA A 122 2.74 -15.68 12.81
CA ALA A 122 2.92 -16.88 12.00
C ALA A 122 4.39 -17.34 11.96
N LYS A 123 5.35 -16.41 11.98
CA LYS A 123 6.77 -16.72 12.02
C LYS A 123 7.19 -17.29 13.38
N GLU A 124 6.72 -16.71 14.48
CA GLU A 124 6.93 -17.20 15.85
C GLU A 124 6.36 -18.62 16.03
N GLU A 125 5.11 -18.85 15.61
CA GLU A 125 4.43 -20.15 15.73
C GLU A 125 5.14 -21.28 14.95
N ASN A 126 5.88 -20.93 13.90
CA ASN A 126 6.64 -21.87 13.08
C ASN A 126 8.15 -21.89 13.39
N GLY A 127 8.59 -21.20 14.46
CA GLY A 127 9.98 -21.23 14.92
C GLY A 127 10.98 -20.49 14.02
N PHE A 128 10.53 -19.53 13.21
CA PHE A 128 11.41 -18.69 12.40
C PHE A 128 12.08 -17.56 13.20
N PHE A 129 11.53 -17.23 14.37
CA PHE A 129 12.12 -16.33 15.36
C PHE A 129 12.27 -17.11 16.67
N VAL A 130 13.43 -16.99 17.33
CA VAL A 130 13.75 -17.58 18.65
C VAL A 130 13.95 -16.45 19.62
#